data_AF-A0A9E5WI64-F1
#
_entry.id   AF-A0A9E5WI64-F1
#
_cell.length_a   1.000
_cell.length_b   1.000
_cell.length_c   1.000
_cell.angle_alpha   90.00
_cell.angle_beta   90.00
_cell.angle_gamma   90.00
#
_symmetry.space_group_name_H-M   'P 1'
#
loop_
_entity.id
_entity.type
_entity.pdbx_description
1 polymer ?
#
loop_
_entity_poly.entity_id
_entity_poly.type
_entity_poly.pdbx_seq_one_letter_code
_entity_poly.pdbx_strand_id
1 'polypeptide(L)' 'MQKMKGELINRDKAIGTAFDFGRCIRDAWMNWPPRVAADMAADLGVEAHAMEQVLEQHIRQHLADLAETEIELR' A
#
# COMPACT_ATOMS: atom_id res chain seq x y z
N MET A 1 -15.77 8.24 35.96
CA MET A 1 -15.53 7.81 34.57
C MET A 1 -15.09 9.01 33.76
N GLN A 2 -13.77 9.21 33.71
CA GLN A 2 -13.10 10.35 33.10
C GLN A 2 -13.29 10.23 31.59
N LYS A 3 -14.11 11.10 31.00
CA LYS A 3 -14.21 11.21 29.54
C LYS A 3 -12.83 11.61 29.05
N MET A 4 -12.14 10.71 28.35
CA MET A 4 -11.06 11.09 27.44
C MET A 4 -11.72 11.95 26.36
N LYS A 5 -11.94 13.23 26.66
CA LYS A 5 -12.16 14.25 25.65
C LYS A 5 -10.84 14.28 24.89
N GLY A 6 -10.81 13.50 23.82
CA GLY A 6 -9.68 13.42 22.92
C GLY A 6 -9.22 14.81 22.57
N GLU A 7 -7.91 15.02 22.60
CA GLU A 7 -7.27 16.14 21.93
C GLU A 7 -7.88 16.20 20.53
N LEU A 8 -8.64 17.26 20.25
CA LEU A 8 -9.23 17.47 18.94
C LEU A 8 -8.06 17.68 17.98
N ILE A 9 -7.66 16.63 17.29
CA ILE A 9 -6.63 16.70 16.26
C ILE A 9 -7.22 17.57 15.13
N ASN A 10 -6.47 18.60 14.73
CA ASN A 10 -6.85 19.43 13.60
C ASN A 10 -7.15 18.53 12.39
N ARG A 11 -8.33 18.73 11.75
CA ARG A 11 -8.82 17.89 10.65
C ARG A 11 -7.80 17.78 9.52
N ASP A 12 -7.16 18.89 9.15
CA ASP A 12 -6.16 18.93 8.09
C ASP A 12 -4.92 18.10 8.47
N LYS A 13 -4.53 18.12 9.74
CA LYS A 13 -3.44 17.28 10.27
C LYS A 13 -3.78 15.79 10.25
N ALA A 14 -5.02 15.43 10.61
CA ALA A 14 -5.50 14.05 10.55
C ALA A 14 -5.55 13.53 9.10
N ILE A 15 -6.06 14.35 8.18
CA ILE A 15 -6.09 14.05 6.75
C ILE A 15 -4.67 13.88 6.19
N GLY A 16 -3.76 14.81 6.50
CA GLY A 16 -2.36 14.71 6.08
C GLY A 16 -1.70 13.40 6.53
N THR A 17 -1.93 13.02 7.80
CA THR A 17 -1.40 11.77 8.36
C THR A 17 -1.98 10.54 7.65
N ALA A 18 -3.26 10.54 7.30
CA ALA A 18 -3.89 9.46 6.55
C ALA A 18 -3.32 9.33 5.12
N PHE A 19 -3.10 10.45 4.43
CA PHE A 19 -2.47 10.44 3.11
C PHE A 19 -1.01 9.99 3.17
N ASP A 20 -0.26 10.41 4.18
CA ASP A 20 1.12 9.96 4.38
C ASP A 20 1.20 8.47 4.66
N PHE A 21 0.26 7.93 5.44
CA PHE A 21 0.13 6.50 5.68
C PHE A 21 -0.19 5.72 4.39
N GLY A 22 -1.14 6.21 3.59
CA GLY A 22 -1.45 5.62 2.28
C GLY A 22 -0.25 5.62 1.33
N ARG A 23 0.56 6.68 1.35
CA ARG A 23 1.82 6.75 0.59
C ARG A 23 2.84 5.73 1.09
N CYS A 24 3.00 5.60 2.42
CA CYS A 24 3.90 4.61 3.01
C CYS A 24 3.51 3.17 2.61
N ILE A 25 2.21 2.85 2.63
CA ILE A 25 1.70 1.56 2.15
C ILE A 25 2.04 1.36 0.66
N ARG A 26 1.77 2.35 -0.19
CA ARG A 26 2.08 2.29 -1.62
C ARG A 26 3.57 2.02 -1.86
N ASP A 27 4.43 2.76 -1.18
CA ASP A 27 5.88 2.64 -1.32
C ASP A 27 6.36 1.27 -0.81
N ALA A 28 5.76 0.74 0.25
CA ALA A 28 6.06 -0.61 0.74
C ALA A 28 5.68 -1.68 -0.29
N TRP A 29 4.51 -1.56 -0.93
CA TRP A 29 4.07 -2.48 -1.99
C TRP A 29 4.95 -2.40 -3.24
N MET A 30 5.45 -1.22 -3.63
CA MET A 30 6.35 -1.08 -4.80
C MET A 30 7.73 -1.71 -4.56
N ASN A 31 8.22 -1.73 -3.32
CA ASN A 31 9.54 -2.29 -2.98
C ASN A 31 9.51 -3.79 -2.63
N TRP A 32 8.32 -4.38 -2.58
CA TRP A 32 8.14 -5.78 -2.17
C TRP A 32 8.44 -6.81 -3.28
N PRO A 33 8.01 -6.63 -4.55
CA PRO A 33 8.21 -7.61 -5.61
C PRO A 33 9.67 -8.04 -5.83
N PRO A 34 10.65 -7.12 -5.90
CA PRO A 34 12.05 -7.51 -6.10
C PRO A 34 12.59 -8.39 -4.95
N ARG A 35 11.97 -8.33 -3.76
CA ARG A 35 12.38 -9.10 -2.59
C ARG A 35 11.82 -10.51 -2.56
N VAL A 36 10.63 -10.74 -3.12
CA VAL A 36 9.93 -12.03 -3.04
C VAL A 36 9.85 -12.77 -4.37
N ALA A 37 10.08 -12.08 -5.49
CA ALA A 37 9.97 -12.66 -6.81
C ALA A 37 10.95 -13.83 -7.00
N ALA A 38 12.17 -13.73 -6.48
CA ALA A 38 13.17 -14.79 -6.56
C ALA A 38 12.73 -16.06 -5.80
N ASP A 39 12.23 -15.91 -4.57
CA ASP A 39 11.76 -17.03 -3.74
C ASP A 39 10.51 -17.68 -4.37
N MET A 40 9.54 -16.87 -4.79
CA MET A 40 8.32 -17.36 -5.46
C MET A 40 8.63 -18.03 -6.79
N ALA A 41 9.58 -17.51 -7.55
CA ALA A 41 10.01 -18.10 -8.81
C ALA A 41 10.73 -19.43 -8.59
N ALA A 42 11.54 -19.55 -7.53
CA ALA A 42 12.18 -20.80 -7.15
C ALA A 42 11.14 -21.86 -6.75
N ASP A 43 10.12 -21.49 -5.98
CA ASP A 43 9.04 -22.40 -5.57
C ASP A 43 8.21 -22.92 -6.76
N LEU A 44 8.01 -22.08 -7.78
CA LEU A 44 7.20 -22.40 -8.97
C LEU A 44 8.03 -22.92 -10.15
N GLY A 45 9.36 -22.91 -10.05
CA GLY A 45 10.27 -23.32 -11.12
C GLY A 45 10.24 -22.40 -12.35
N VAL A 46 9.94 -21.12 -12.16
CA VAL A 46 9.85 -20.11 -13.24
C VAL A 46 11.03 -19.13 -13.17
N GLU A 47 11.15 -18.28 -14.18
CA GLU A 47 12.19 -17.24 -14.23
C GLU A 47 11.84 -16.07 -13.29
N ALA A 48 12.81 -15.62 -12.50
CA ALA A 48 12.60 -14.65 -11.42
C ALA A 48 12.22 -13.26 -11.92
N HIS A 49 12.83 -12.80 -13.01
CA HIS A 49 12.52 -11.50 -13.60
C HIS A 49 11.11 -11.48 -14.22
N ALA A 50 10.70 -12.56 -14.88
CA ALA A 50 9.33 -12.72 -15.38
C ALA A 50 8.31 -12.70 -14.23
N MET A 51 8.61 -13.38 -13.11
CA MET A 51 7.77 -13.33 -11.90
C MET A 51 7.69 -11.90 -11.33
N GLU A 52 8.82 -11.20 -11.22
CA GLU A 52 8.89 -9.82 -10.75
C GLU A 52 8.02 -8.88 -11.59
N GLN A 53 8.16 -8.95 -12.92
CA GLN A 53 7.39 -8.11 -13.85
C GLN A 53 5.87 -8.33 -13.72
N VAL A 54 5.45 -9.60 -13.62
CA VAL A 54 4.03 -9.95 -13.45
C VAL A 54 3.50 -9.43 -12.11
N LEU A 55 4.26 -9.63 -11.03
CA LEU A 55 3.89 -9.11 -9.70
C LEU A 55 3.80 -7.59 -9.70
N GLU A 56 4.77 -6.90 -10.30
CA GLU A 56 4.78 -5.44 -10.39
C GLU A 56 3.56 -4.93 -11.16
N GLN A 57 3.21 -5.54 -12.29
CA GLN A 57 2.04 -5.19 -13.08
C GLN A 57 0.75 -5.32 -12.26
N HIS A 58 0.55 -6.46 -11.59
CA HIS A 58 -0.66 -6.71 -10.79
C HIS A 58 -0.76 -5.78 -9.58
N ILE A 59 0.35 -5.51 -8.89
CA ILE A 59 0.37 -4.59 -7.75
C ILE A 59 0.07 -3.15 -8.21
N ARG A 60 0.64 -2.71 -9.34
CA ARG A 60 0.34 -1.38 -9.90
C ARG A 60 -1.14 -1.26 -10.25
N GLN A 61 -1.74 -2.27 -10.87
CA GLN A 61 -3.17 -2.28 -11.17
C GLN A 61 -4.00 -2.23 -9.88
N HIS A 62 -3.67 -3.08 -8.90
CA HIS A 62 -4.39 -3.11 -7.63
C HIS A 62 -4.34 -1.77 -6.88
N LEU A 63 -3.17 -1.12 -6.87
CA LEU A 63 -3.01 0.21 -6.27
C LEU A 63 -3.77 1.30 -7.04
N ALA A 64 -3.90 1.17 -8.36
CA ALA A 64 -4.71 2.07 -9.17
C ALA A 64 -6.21 1.92 -8.85
N ASP A 65 -6.70 0.69 -8.80
CA ASP A 65 -8.11 0.39 -8.45
C ASP A 65 -8.47 0.93 -7.04
N LEU A 66 -7.54 0.78 -6.08
CA LEU A 66 -7.69 1.35 -4.74
C LEU A 66 -7.69 2.88 -4.73
N ALA A 67 -6.95 3.52 -5.64
CA ALA A 67 -6.91 4.97 -5.76
C ALA A 67 -8.19 5.53 -6.42
N GLU A 68 -8.85 4.76 -7.29
CA GLU A 68 -10.15 5.10 -7.89
C GLU A 68 -11.30 4.97 -6.89
N THR A 69 -11.12 4.18 -5.83
CA THR A 69 -12.11 4.09 -4.74
C THR A 69 -12.02 5.35 -3.89
N GLU A 70 -12.84 6.35 -4.22
CA GLU A 70 -12.92 7.60 -3.47
C GLU A 70 -13.33 7.32 -2.02
N ILE A 71 -12.39 7.49 -1.09
CA ILE A 71 -12.70 7.42 0.34
C ILE A 71 -13.48 8.71 0.68
N GLU A 72 -14.81 8.63 0.67
CA GLU A 72 -15.66 9.68 1.25
C GLU A 72 -15.39 9.77 2.76
N LEU A 73 -14.41 10.61 3.14
CA LEU A 73 -14.20 11.00 4.53
C LEU A 73 -15.29 12.02 4.94
N ARG A 74 -16.49 11.53 5.23
CA ARG A 74 -17.60 12.30 5.83
C ARG A 74 -17.31 12.67 7.28
#